data_AF-A0A432S865-F1
#
_entry.id   AF-A0A432S865-F1
#
_cell.length_a   1.000
_cell.length_b   1.000
_cell.length_c   1.000
_cell.angle_alpha   90.00
_cell.angle_beta   90.00
_cell.angle_gamma   90.00
#
_symmetry.space_group_name_H-M   'P 1'
#
loop_
_entity.id
_entity.type
_entity.pdbx_description
1 polymer ?
#
loop_
_entity_poly.entity_id
_entity_poly.type
_entity_poly.pdbx_seq_one_letter_code
_entity_poly.pdbx_strand_id
1 'polypeptide(L)' 'MGKHVVVDPITRIEGHLRIEAILDDNNTIIDAYSSSTMWRGIEIIMKGRDPRDVPLLAMRICGVCTGTHYYTSTQTVEHA' A
#
# COMPACT_ATOMS: atom_id res chain seq x y z
N MET A 1 -7.41 1.93 -31.98
CA MET A 1 -6.97 1.20 -30.77
C MET A 1 -6.12 2.17 -29.99
N GLY A 2 -6.54 2.53 -28.78
CA GLY A 2 -5.90 3.62 -28.01
C GLY A 2 -4.43 3.34 -27.70
N LYS A 3 -3.64 4.39 -27.48
CA LYS A 3 -2.22 4.28 -27.11
C LYS A 3 -2.13 3.78 -25.67
N HIS A 4 -1.41 2.69 -25.44
CA HIS A 4 -1.15 2.15 -24.11
C HIS A 4 0.16 2.71 -23.54
N VAL A 5 0.10 3.37 -22.38
CA VAL A 5 1.24 3.95 -21.67
C VAL A 5 1.42 3.27 -20.33
N VAL A 6 2.66 2.89 -20.01
CA VAL A 6 3.02 2.21 -18.77
C VAL A 6 4.05 3.04 -18.01
N VAL A 7 3.80 3.28 -16.73
CA VAL A 7 4.75 3.93 -15.81
C VAL A 7 5.06 2.96 -14.67
N ASP A 8 6.24 2.35 -14.75
CA ASP A 8 6.74 1.35 -13.83
C ASP A 8 8.27 1.45 -13.75
N PRO A 9 8.86 1.92 -12.63
CA PRO A 9 8.20 2.23 -11.37
C PRO A 9 7.58 3.63 -11.33
N ILE A 10 6.53 3.80 -10.52
CA ILE A 10 6.15 5.13 -10.00
C ILE A 10 7.20 5.55 -8.96
N THR A 11 7.81 6.72 -9.17
CA THR A 11 8.87 7.25 -8.28
C THR A 11 8.35 8.36 -7.37
N ARG A 12 9.14 8.72 -6.34
CA ARG A 12 8.78 9.71 -5.30
C ARG A 12 7.50 9.36 -4.52
N ILE A 13 7.25 8.06 -4.33
CA ILE A 13 6.24 7.51 -3.45
C ILE A 13 6.90 6.57 -2.42
N GLU A 14 6.15 6.15 -1.42
CA GLU A 14 6.51 5.00 -0.59
C GLU A 14 6.04 3.70 -1.27
N GLY A 15 6.83 2.63 -1.17
CA GLY A 15 6.47 1.32 -1.70
C GLY A 15 6.63 1.14 -3.22
N HIS A 16 5.82 0.24 -3.78
CA HIS A 16 5.90 -0.18 -5.19
C HIS A 16 4.54 -0.06 -5.88
N LEU A 17 4.50 0.68 -6.98
CA LEU A 17 3.29 0.93 -7.75
C LEU A 17 3.61 0.96 -9.25
N ARG A 18 2.70 0.36 -10.01
CA ARG A 18 2.63 0.40 -11.47
C ARG A 18 1.32 1.07 -11.88
N ILE A 19 1.39 2.04 -12.78
CA ILE A 19 0.22 2.67 -13.40
C ILE A 19 0.24 2.41 -14.91
N GLU A 20 -0.90 2.02 -15.45
CA GLU A 20 -1.12 1.84 -16.88
C GLU A 20 -2.29 2.73 -17.31
N ALA A 21 -2.19 3.36 -18.49
CA ALA A 21 -3.22 4.23 -19.02
C ALA A 21 -3.43 3.98 -20.52
N ILE A 22 -4.68 4.00 -20.96
CA ILE A 22 -5.07 3.92 -22.37
C ILE A 22 -5.53 5.31 -22.79
N LEU A 23 -4.93 5.86 -23.84
CA LEU A 23 -5.25 7.18 -24.37
C LEU A 23 -6.00 7.08 -25.70
N ASP A 24 -6.94 7.98 -25.93
CA ASP A 24 -7.54 8.21 -27.24
C ASP A 24 -6.62 9.03 -28.17
N ASP A 25 -7.09 9.29 -29.39
CA ASP A 25 -6.34 10.05 -30.40
C ASP A 25 -6.12 11.53 -30.03
N ASN A 26 -6.90 12.06 -29.08
CA ASN A 26 -6.78 13.41 -28.54
C ASN A 26 -5.89 13.48 -27.29
N ASN A 27 -5.16 12.40 -26.96
CA ASN A 27 -4.36 12.25 -25.75
C ASN A 27 -5.18 12.34 -24.43
N THR A 28 -6.47 12.00 -24.46
CA THR A 28 -7.31 11.88 -23.26
C THR A 28 -7.23 10.45 -22.72
N ILE A 29 -6.98 10.30 -21.42
CA ILE A 29 -7.02 8.99 -20.76
C ILE A 29 -8.48 8.51 -20.74
N ILE A 30 -8.73 7.36 -21.38
CA ILE A 30 -10.06 6.71 -21.43
C ILE A 30 -10.16 5.53 -20.47
N ASP A 31 -9.03 4.99 -20.02
CA ASP A 31 -8.97 3.91 -19.04
C ASP A 31 -7.62 3.94 -18.30
N ALA A 32 -7.60 3.47 -17.05
CA ALA A 32 -6.40 3.44 -16.23
C ALA A 32 -6.43 2.30 -15.20
N TYR A 33 -5.27 1.70 -14.97
CA TYR A 33 -5.07 0.60 -14.04
C TYR A 33 -4.05 0.99 -12.97
N SER A 34 -4.38 0.70 -11.72
CA SER A 34 -3.51 0.89 -10.56
C SER A 34 -3.15 -0.46 -9.96
N SER A 35 -1.87 -0.82 -10.03
CA SER A 35 -1.38 -2.13 -9.61
C SER A 35 -0.28 -1.99 -8.56
N SER A 36 -0.59 -2.37 -7.32
CA SER A 36 0.42 -2.55 -6.28
C SER A 36 1.25 -3.79 -6.58
N THR A 37 2.57 -3.63 -6.65
CA THR A 37 3.50 -4.71 -7.05
C THR A 37 4.24 -5.31 -5.85
N MET A 38 3.69 -5.15 -4.63
CA MET A 38 4.28 -5.70 -3.40
C MET A 38 3.24 -6.31 -2.46
N TRP A 39 3.67 -7.31 -1.68
CA TRP A 39 2.92 -7.87 -0.57
C TRP A 39 3.89 -8.41 0.50
N ARG A 40 3.51 -8.30 1.78
CA ARG A 40 4.30 -8.83 2.92
C ARG A 40 3.49 -9.69 3.89
N GLY A 41 2.16 -9.52 3.95
CA GLY A 41 1.30 -10.34 4.81
C GLY A 41 1.40 -10.04 6.32
N ILE A 42 1.46 -8.77 6.72
CA ILE A 42 1.54 -8.40 8.15
C ILE A 42 0.39 -9.01 8.98
N GLU A 43 -0.81 -9.10 8.40
CA GLU A 43 -2.00 -9.69 9.03
C GLU A 43 -1.79 -11.16 9.40
N ILE A 44 -1.07 -11.90 8.57
CA ILE A 44 -0.73 -13.31 8.83
C ILE A 44 0.35 -13.40 9.90
N ILE A 45 1.38 -12.55 9.80
CA ILE A 45 2.52 -12.50 10.74
C ILE A 45 2.05 -12.22 12.19
N MET A 46 0.99 -11.42 12.35
CA MET A 46 0.44 -11.05 13.64
C MET A 46 -0.42 -12.15 14.29
N LYS A 47 -0.82 -13.20 13.55
CA LYS A 47 -1.62 -14.29 14.13
C LYS A 47 -0.83 -15.03 15.23
N GLY A 48 -1.47 -15.24 16.37
CA GLY A 48 -0.87 -15.94 17.52
C GLY A 48 0.19 -15.13 18.26
N ARG A 49 0.38 -13.86 17.94
CA ARG A 49 1.24 -12.94 18.72
C ARG A 49 0.50 -12.46 19.95
N ASP A 50 1.27 -12.10 20.98
CA ASP A 50 0.71 -11.40 22.13
C ASP A 50 0.15 -10.03 21.65
N PRO A 51 -1.10 -9.66 21.99
CA PRO A 51 -1.68 -8.39 21.59
C PRO A 51 -0.78 -7.18 21.92
N ARG A 52 0.01 -7.26 22.99
CA ARG A 52 0.93 -6.19 23.41
C ARG A 52 2.10 -5.98 22.46
N ASP A 53 2.47 -7.00 21.69
CA ASP A 53 3.55 -6.92 20.68
C ASP A 53 3.04 -6.42 19.32
N VAL A 54 1.73 -6.50 19.07
CA VAL A 54 1.11 -6.18 17.77
C VAL A 54 1.41 -4.74 17.33
N PRO A 55 1.35 -3.69 18.18
CA PRO A 55 1.69 -2.33 17.76
C PRO A 55 3.12 -2.18 17.21
N LEU A 56 4.07 -2.89 17.83
CA LEU A 56 5.47 -2.90 17.37
C LEU A 56 5.61 -3.63 16.03
N LEU A 57 4.79 -4.64 15.73
CA LEU A 57 4.80 -5.29 14.42
C LEU A 57 4.09 -4.43 13.36
N ALA A 58 2.90 -3.92 13.69
CA ALA A 58 2.05 -3.13 12.80
C ALA A 58 2.77 -1.87 12.31
N MET A 59 3.54 -1.18 13.16
CA MET A 59 4.28 0.03 12.75
C MET A 59 5.31 -0.20 11.65
N ARG A 60 5.72 -1.46 11.41
CA ARG A 60 6.64 -1.84 10.31
C ARG A 60 5.91 -2.07 8.99
N ILE A 61 4.58 -1.90 8.93
CA ILE A 61 3.86 -1.90 7.65
C ILE A 61 4.23 -0.67 6.80
N CYS A 62 4.64 0.46 7.38
CA CYS A 62 5.12 1.58 6.58
C CYS A 62 6.12 2.42 7.39
N GLY A 63 7.28 2.71 6.80
CA GLY A 63 8.29 3.56 7.43
C GLY A 63 7.93 5.05 7.41
N VAL A 64 7.05 5.48 6.51
CA VAL A 64 6.62 6.88 6.36
C VAL A 64 5.51 7.22 7.35
N CYS A 65 4.43 6.43 7.41
CA CYS A 65 3.35 6.60 8.39
C CYS A 65 3.49 5.67 9.62
N THR A 66 4.74 5.44 10.04
CA THR A 66 5.12 4.50 11.12
C THR A 66 4.30 4.66 12.40
N GLY A 67 4.18 5.90 12.91
CA GLY A 67 3.51 6.19 14.18
C GLY A 67 2.00 5.94 14.13
N THR A 68 1.35 6.18 12.99
CA THR A 68 -0.09 5.97 12.83
C THR A 68 -0.46 4.51 13.03
N HIS A 69 0.31 3.60 12.43
CA HIS A 69 0.08 2.17 12.58
C HIS A 69 0.35 1.67 14.01
N TYR A 70 1.35 2.22 14.69
CA TYR A 70 1.57 1.95 16.12
C TYR A 70 0.36 2.42 16.94
N TYR A 71 -0.03 3.68 16.79
CA TYR A 71 -1.10 4.31 17.57
C TYR A 71 -2.44 3.58 17.40
N THR A 72 -2.87 3.37 16.15
CA THR A 72 -4.14 2.66 15.88
C THR A 72 -4.12 1.24 16.40
N SER A 73 -3.00 0.52 16.27
CA SER A 73 -2.88 -0.83 16.82
C SER A 73 -2.98 -0.83 18.35
N THR A 74 -2.35 0.13 19.03
CA THR A 74 -2.45 0.26 20.49
C THR A 74 -3.88 0.52 20.93
N GLN A 75 -4.55 1.49 20.30
CA GLN A 75 -5.98 1.79 20.58
C GLN A 75 -6.87 0.56 20.34
N THR A 76 -6.59 -0.23 19.31
CA THR A 76 -7.35 -1.45 19.01
C THR A 76 -7.18 -2.50 20.10
N VAL A 77 -5.95 -2.67 20.62
CA VAL A 77 -5.66 -3.62 21.72
C VAL A 77 -6.27 -3.15 23.04
N GLU A 78 -6.25 -1.84 23.33
CA GLU A 78 -6.87 -1.26 24.53
C GLU A 78 -8.40 -1.38 24.53
N HIS A 79 -9.02 -1.39 23.34
CA HIS A 79 -10.46 -1.46 23.19
C HIS A 79 -11.03 -2.89 23.30
N ALA A 80 -10.24 -3.90 22.94
CA ALA A 80 -10.66 -5.31 22.85
C ALA A 80 -10.77 -5.99 24.22
#